data_AF-A0A8H4XHK9-F1
#
_entry.id   AF-A0A8H4XHK9-F1
#
_cell.length_a   1.000
_cell.length_b   1.000
_cell.length_c   1.000
_cell.angle_alpha   90.00
_cell.angle_beta   90.00
_cell.angle_gamma   90.00
#
_symmetry.space_group_name_H-M   'P 1'
#
loop_
_entity.id
_entity.type
_entity.pdbx_description
1 polymer ?
#
loop_
_entity_poly.entity_id
_entity_poly.type
_entity_poly.pdbx_seq_one_letter_code
_entity_poly.pdbx_strand_id
1 'polypeptide(L)'
;MNGIGILPPDVHELYRRLQDIDDKEAFIPWEVSEDIKSLIPDRVGPRWFFHRDDTSTRKAEGNRTASLDTHGLTSPAKELQLLSQIESNTKQYNLSNCSTSSWNMHVHMPIMKHALEDHGTIRVEPSTSAKIAAPFVPATSGRGTIVKSKMIDFTLLFWLNKGSLRSIPHDPAPEDDARLMAGIAKKVRAQPRDHQMVNHSTYSPLQFAPIACNIETKTPTSVNLGKLQLSVWTAAWFQRIAEMFPDTTILTVPLIHIVGHSWHISFTSFHRDRIEIAKELPIGDSRTLLGLYQLVACLRRLGDWIETDYGKWAEQMFLGDI
;
A
#
# COMPACT_ATOMS: atom_id res chain seq x y z
N MET A 1 11.92 -2.20 -22.23
CA MET A 1 11.65 -3.53 -21.66
C MET A 1 10.67 -3.34 -20.52
N ASN A 2 9.49 -3.99 -20.58
CA ASN A 2 8.51 -3.91 -19.48
C ASN A 2 9.14 -4.50 -18.21
N GLY A 3 9.02 -3.79 -17.09
CA GLY A 3 9.67 -4.15 -15.83
C GLY A 3 9.21 -5.47 -15.23
N ILE A 4 8.13 -6.06 -15.75
CA ILE A 4 7.56 -7.33 -15.28
C ILE A 4 8.53 -8.52 -15.40
N GLY A 5 9.43 -8.53 -16.38
CA GLY A 5 10.32 -9.67 -16.65
C GLY A 5 11.37 -9.92 -15.56
N ILE A 6 11.59 -8.96 -14.67
CA ILE A 6 12.48 -9.09 -13.51
C ILE A 6 11.72 -9.27 -12.19
N LEU A 7 10.38 -9.17 -12.22
CA LEU A 7 9.56 -9.35 -11.02
C LEU A 7 9.25 -10.83 -10.80
N PRO A 8 9.17 -11.29 -9.54
CA PRO A 8 8.66 -12.62 -9.27
C PRO A 8 7.16 -12.74 -9.63
N PRO A 9 6.65 -13.96 -9.90
CA PRO A 9 5.28 -14.16 -10.35
C PRO A 9 4.19 -13.67 -9.38
N ASP A 10 4.52 -13.57 -8.09
CA ASP A 10 3.62 -13.19 -6.99
C ASP A 10 3.02 -11.77 -7.10
N VAL A 11 3.63 -10.89 -7.91
CA VAL A 11 3.13 -9.52 -8.15
C VAL A 11 2.81 -9.24 -9.61
N HIS A 12 2.88 -10.24 -10.49
CA HIS A 12 2.64 -10.04 -11.92
C HIS A 12 1.22 -9.57 -12.23
N GLU A 13 0.21 -10.12 -11.56
CA GLU A 13 -1.17 -9.68 -11.77
C GLU A 13 -1.36 -8.22 -11.33
N LEU A 14 -0.94 -7.87 -10.11
CA LEU A 14 -0.99 -6.49 -9.63
C LEU A 14 -0.26 -5.54 -10.60
N TYR A 15 0.95 -5.88 -11.04
CA TYR A 15 1.71 -5.08 -11.99
C TYR A 15 0.93 -4.82 -13.28
N ARG A 16 0.34 -5.86 -13.90
CA ARG A 16 -0.47 -5.71 -15.13
C ARG A 16 -1.70 -4.83 -14.91
N ARG A 17 -2.43 -5.02 -13.80
CA ARG A 17 -3.60 -4.20 -13.47
C ARG A 17 -3.25 -2.72 -13.33
N LEU A 18 -2.10 -2.41 -12.75
CA LEU A 18 -1.60 -1.04 -12.63
C LEU A 18 -1.21 -0.45 -13.99
N GLN A 19 -0.62 -1.26 -14.88
CA GLN A 19 -0.35 -0.85 -16.25
C GLN A 19 -1.63 -0.58 -17.05
N ASP A 20 -2.65 -1.43 -16.92
CA ASP A 20 -3.96 -1.20 -17.58
C ASP A 20 -4.55 0.17 -17.19
N ILE A 21 -4.44 0.55 -15.91
CA ILE A 21 -4.90 1.86 -15.42
C ILE A 21 -4.01 3.00 -15.96
N ASP A 22 -2.70 2.79 -16.07
CA ASP A 22 -1.79 3.78 -16.68
C ASP A 22 -2.10 3.98 -18.18
N ASP A 23 -2.45 2.89 -18.87
CA ASP A 23 -2.92 2.86 -20.27
C ASP A 23 -4.36 3.38 -20.44
N LYS A 24 -4.97 3.83 -19.33
CA LYS A 24 -6.30 4.46 -19.24
C LYS A 24 -7.46 3.52 -19.55
N GLU A 25 -7.38 2.29 -19.06
CA GLU A 25 -8.43 1.29 -19.16
C GLU A 25 -9.29 1.22 -17.88
N ALA A 26 -10.60 1.44 -18.03
CA ALA A 26 -11.66 1.08 -17.09
C ALA A 26 -11.39 1.42 -15.60
N PHE A 27 -11.13 2.68 -15.29
CA PHE A 27 -10.75 3.14 -13.93
C PHE A 27 -11.62 4.27 -13.36
N ILE A 28 -12.53 4.85 -14.16
CA ILE A 28 -13.50 5.86 -13.71
C ILE A 28 -14.92 5.25 -13.72
N PRO A 29 -15.73 5.42 -12.66
CA PRO A 29 -17.12 4.96 -12.69
C PRO A 29 -17.91 5.65 -13.81
N TRP A 30 -18.69 4.89 -14.59
CA TRP A 30 -19.51 5.43 -15.68
C TRP A 30 -20.49 6.51 -15.20
N GLU A 31 -20.97 6.42 -13.97
CA GLU A 31 -21.97 7.32 -13.39
C GLU A 31 -21.53 8.79 -13.35
N VAL A 32 -20.22 9.07 -13.37
CA VAL A 32 -19.66 10.43 -13.42
C VAL A 32 -19.16 10.82 -14.81
N SER A 33 -19.43 10.03 -15.85
CA SER A 33 -18.83 10.25 -17.17
C SER A 33 -19.19 11.61 -17.77
N GLU A 34 -20.44 12.05 -17.62
CA GLU A 34 -20.90 13.35 -18.14
C GLU A 34 -20.26 14.50 -17.37
N ASP A 35 -20.14 14.40 -16.05
CA ASP A 35 -19.43 15.38 -15.23
C ASP A 35 -17.95 15.48 -15.64
N ILE A 36 -17.28 14.35 -15.83
CA ILE A 36 -15.88 14.29 -16.25
C ILE A 36 -15.71 14.90 -17.66
N LYS A 37 -16.59 14.55 -18.62
CA LYS A 37 -16.57 15.14 -19.97
C LYS A 37 -16.78 16.65 -19.93
N SER A 38 -17.62 17.15 -19.03
CA SER A 38 -17.83 18.59 -18.83
C SER A 38 -16.60 19.29 -18.24
N LEU A 39 -15.94 18.67 -17.26
CA LEU A 39 -14.79 19.25 -16.56
C LEU A 39 -13.48 19.20 -17.36
N ILE A 40 -13.28 18.18 -18.20
CA ILE A 40 -12.04 17.97 -18.97
C ILE A 40 -12.29 17.51 -20.42
N PRO A 41 -12.99 18.31 -21.24
CA PRO A 41 -13.56 17.87 -22.54
C PRO A 41 -12.52 17.34 -23.54
N ASP A 42 -11.31 17.90 -23.58
CA ASP A 42 -10.33 17.61 -24.64
C ASP A 42 -9.52 16.32 -24.43
N ARG A 43 -9.75 15.60 -23.33
CA ARG A 43 -8.89 14.46 -22.95
C ARG A 43 -9.63 13.15 -22.75
N VAL A 44 -10.96 13.14 -22.71
CA VAL A 44 -11.73 11.96 -22.32
C VAL A 44 -11.77 10.89 -23.40
N GLY A 45 -11.31 9.68 -23.08
CA GLY A 45 -11.46 8.50 -23.91
C GLY A 45 -12.61 7.60 -23.43
N PRO A 46 -13.36 6.93 -24.34
CA PRO A 46 -14.45 6.03 -23.95
C PRO A 46 -13.97 4.85 -23.09
N ARG A 47 -12.72 4.41 -23.29
CA ARG A 47 -12.11 3.29 -22.55
C ARG A 47 -11.83 3.58 -21.06
N TRP A 48 -11.95 4.84 -20.63
CA TRP A 48 -11.63 5.21 -19.24
C TRP A 48 -12.68 4.72 -18.25
N PHE A 49 -13.90 4.52 -18.71
CA PHE A 49 -15.05 4.29 -17.85
C PHE A 49 -15.35 2.81 -17.71
N PHE A 50 -15.88 2.42 -16.54
CA PHE A 50 -16.39 1.08 -16.28
C PHE A 50 -17.79 1.15 -15.70
N HIS A 51 -18.62 0.16 -16.02
CA HIS A 51 -19.90 -0.05 -15.33
C HIS A 51 -19.65 -0.90 -14.08
N ARG A 52 -20.24 -0.51 -12.94
CA ARG A 52 -20.19 -1.31 -11.71
C ARG A 52 -20.78 -2.72 -11.88
N ASP A 53 -21.68 -2.93 -12.83
CA ASP A 53 -22.24 -4.24 -13.13
C ASP A 53 -21.30 -5.13 -13.96
N ASP A 54 -20.40 -4.55 -14.76
CA ASP A 54 -19.45 -5.30 -15.61
C ASP A 54 -18.29 -5.94 -14.82
N THR A 55 -18.04 -5.49 -13.59
CA THR A 55 -17.05 -6.13 -12.70
C THR A 55 -17.59 -7.42 -12.09
N SER A 56 -18.92 -7.62 -12.05
CA SER A 56 -19.55 -8.85 -11.55
C SER A 56 -19.47 -10.01 -12.55
N THR A 57 -19.50 -9.74 -13.86
CA THR A 57 -19.50 -10.76 -14.92
C THR A 57 -18.11 -11.37 -15.18
N ARG A 58 -17.01 -10.67 -14.85
CA ARG A 58 -15.65 -11.24 -14.92
C ARG A 58 -15.32 -12.24 -13.79
N LYS A 59 -16.21 -12.42 -12.80
CA LYS A 59 -16.01 -13.33 -11.65
C LYS A 59 -16.50 -14.77 -11.88
N ALA A 60 -17.14 -15.06 -13.02
CA ALA A 60 -17.76 -16.36 -13.25
C ALA A 60 -16.79 -17.49 -13.66
N GLU A 61 -15.55 -17.18 -14.05
CA GLU A 61 -14.57 -18.18 -14.51
C GLU A 61 -13.30 -18.18 -13.63
N GLY A 62 -13.43 -18.62 -12.37
CA GLY A 62 -12.25 -18.88 -11.53
C GLY A 62 -12.49 -18.85 -10.03
N ASN A 63 -12.75 -20.03 -9.46
CA ASN A 63 -12.72 -20.37 -8.04
C ASN A 63 -13.80 -19.78 -7.08
N ARG A 64 -14.52 -20.71 -6.46
CA ARG A 64 -15.49 -20.48 -5.39
C ARG A 64 -14.77 -20.30 -4.05
N THR A 65 -14.43 -19.05 -3.74
CA THR A 65 -14.37 -18.51 -2.38
C THR A 65 -14.80 -17.04 -2.47
N ALA A 66 -16.09 -16.78 -2.21
CA ALA A 66 -16.69 -15.45 -2.04
C ALA A 66 -16.07 -14.77 -0.79
N SER A 67 -16.02 -13.45 -0.58
CA SER A 67 -16.89 -12.30 -0.96
C SER A 67 -16.11 -11.02 -0.60
N LEU A 68 -16.07 -9.93 -1.39
CA LEU A 68 -16.96 -8.75 -1.28
C LEU A 68 -16.43 -7.67 -2.26
N ASP A 69 -16.91 -7.60 -3.50
CA ASP A 69 -16.77 -6.35 -4.27
C ASP A 69 -18.06 -5.57 -4.10
N THR A 70 -18.16 -4.92 -2.94
CA THR A 70 -19.04 -3.77 -2.72
C THR A 70 -18.14 -2.59 -2.45
N HIS A 71 -17.40 -2.12 -3.47
CA HIS A 71 -16.69 -0.84 -3.41
C HIS A 71 -17.70 0.33 -3.42
N GLY A 72 -18.47 0.46 -2.36
CA GLY A 72 -19.82 1.03 -2.38
C GLY A 72 -20.19 1.91 -1.20
N LEU A 73 -19.27 2.23 -0.27
CA LEU A 73 -19.59 3.17 0.80
C LEU A 73 -19.71 4.61 0.27
N THR A 74 -18.83 5.01 -0.64
CA THR A 74 -18.89 6.32 -1.29
C THR A 74 -19.59 6.25 -2.66
N SER A 75 -20.59 7.11 -2.88
CA SER A 75 -21.22 7.24 -4.19
C SER A 75 -20.26 7.91 -5.18
N PRO A 76 -20.31 7.57 -6.49
CA PRO A 76 -19.44 8.18 -7.49
C PRO A 76 -19.44 9.72 -7.47
N ALA A 77 -20.61 10.34 -7.22
CA ALA A 77 -20.73 11.79 -7.08
C ALA A 77 -19.97 12.36 -5.85
N LYS A 78 -19.98 11.65 -4.71
CA LYS A 78 -19.22 12.05 -3.52
C LYS A 78 -17.71 11.90 -3.75
N GLU A 79 -17.30 10.82 -4.43
CA GLU A 79 -15.90 10.63 -4.83
C GLU A 79 -15.44 11.77 -5.74
N LEU A 80 -16.23 12.11 -6.77
CA LEU A 80 -15.95 13.26 -7.64
C LEU A 80 -15.77 14.56 -6.86
N GLN A 81 -16.66 14.83 -5.90
CA GLN A 81 -16.58 16.02 -5.05
C GLN A 81 -15.30 16.03 -4.20
N LEU A 82 -14.96 14.92 -3.57
CA LEU A 82 -13.75 14.78 -2.77
C LEU A 82 -12.50 14.97 -3.63
N LEU A 83 -12.42 14.30 -4.78
CA LEU A 83 -11.26 14.39 -5.67
C LEU A 83 -11.11 15.81 -6.23
N SER A 84 -12.21 16.49 -6.57
CA SER A 84 -12.18 17.91 -6.97
C SER A 84 -11.64 18.82 -5.86
N GLN A 85 -12.00 18.55 -4.60
CA GLN A 85 -11.46 19.29 -3.46
C GLN A 85 -9.96 19.02 -3.27
N ILE A 86 -9.51 17.77 -3.42
CA ILE A 86 -8.10 17.40 -3.31
C ILE A 86 -7.27 18.01 -4.45
N GLU A 87 -7.83 18.10 -5.66
CA GLU A 87 -7.20 18.77 -6.79
C GLU A 87 -6.97 20.27 -6.48
N SER A 88 -7.99 20.94 -5.93
CA SER A 88 -7.90 22.33 -5.49
C SER A 88 -6.84 22.52 -4.39
N ASN A 89 -6.83 21.65 -3.38
CA ASN A 89 -5.82 21.66 -2.33
C ASN A 89 -4.41 21.48 -2.91
N THR A 90 -4.23 20.53 -3.84
CA THR A 90 -2.94 20.28 -4.50
C THR A 90 -2.43 21.53 -5.20
N LYS A 91 -3.29 22.25 -5.93
CA LYS A 91 -2.92 23.51 -6.61
C LYS A 91 -2.44 24.56 -5.61
N GLN A 92 -3.17 24.75 -4.52
CA GLN A 92 -2.78 25.71 -3.47
C GLN A 92 -1.44 25.35 -2.83
N TYR A 93 -1.25 24.08 -2.46
CA TYR A 93 -0.06 23.64 -1.71
C TYR A 93 1.20 23.67 -2.58
N ASN A 94 1.04 23.45 -3.88
CA ASN A 94 2.11 23.61 -4.85
C ASN A 94 2.55 25.07 -5.00
N LEU A 95 1.63 26.03 -4.92
CA LEU A 95 1.95 27.46 -4.99
C LEU A 95 2.57 28.00 -3.70
N SER A 96 2.22 27.43 -2.55
CA SER A 96 2.62 27.95 -1.23
C SER A 96 3.91 27.32 -0.66
N ASN A 97 4.61 26.46 -1.42
CA ASN A 97 5.82 25.74 -0.95
C ASN A 97 5.60 25.06 0.42
N CYS A 98 4.42 24.46 0.61
CA CYS A 98 4.05 23.85 1.88
C CYS A 98 4.99 22.69 2.25
N SER A 99 5.14 22.46 3.56
CA SER A 99 5.97 21.36 4.09
C SER A 99 5.46 19.98 3.65
N THR A 100 6.34 18.98 3.62
CA THR A 100 5.96 17.58 3.38
C THR A 100 4.83 17.12 4.31
N SER A 101 4.87 17.51 5.58
CA SER A 101 3.82 17.17 6.56
C SER A 101 2.45 17.75 6.18
N SER A 102 2.42 18.99 5.67
CA SER A 102 1.19 19.63 5.20
C SER A 102 0.60 18.89 3.99
N TRP A 103 1.45 18.51 3.02
CA TRP A 103 1.05 17.66 1.89
C TRP A 103 0.50 16.31 2.35
N ASN A 104 1.19 15.65 3.28
CA ASN A 104 0.80 14.38 3.86
C ASN A 104 -0.60 14.45 4.50
N MET A 105 -0.90 15.50 5.25
CA MET A 105 -2.18 15.66 5.95
C MET A 105 -3.35 16.01 5.02
N HIS A 106 -3.13 16.87 4.03
CA HIS A 106 -4.23 17.48 3.26
C HIS A 106 -4.39 16.97 1.84
N VAL A 107 -3.42 16.20 1.34
CA VAL A 107 -3.45 15.61 0.00
C VAL A 107 -3.24 14.09 0.07
N HIS A 108 -2.12 13.62 0.61
CA HIS A 108 -1.77 12.19 0.48
C HIS A 108 -2.64 11.27 1.34
N MET A 109 -2.79 11.57 2.63
CA MET A 109 -3.58 10.76 3.56
C MET A 109 -5.06 10.71 3.18
N PRO A 110 -5.73 11.81 2.77
CA PRO A 110 -7.10 11.76 2.27
C PRO A 110 -7.29 10.83 1.07
N ILE A 111 -6.38 10.88 0.07
CA ILE A 111 -6.44 9.98 -1.09
C ILE A 111 -6.33 8.51 -0.65
N MET A 112 -5.34 8.18 0.18
CA MET A 112 -5.13 6.80 0.65
C MET A 112 -6.29 6.29 1.49
N LYS A 113 -6.82 7.11 2.41
CA LYS A 113 -7.96 6.73 3.24
C LYS A 113 -9.21 6.50 2.40
N HIS A 114 -9.47 7.36 1.43
CA HIS A 114 -10.61 7.23 0.54
C HIS A 114 -10.50 5.98 -0.35
N ALA A 115 -9.34 5.76 -0.96
CA ALA A 115 -9.14 4.62 -1.86
C ALA A 115 -9.25 3.27 -1.15
N LEU A 116 -8.83 3.20 0.12
CA LEU A 116 -8.78 1.98 0.93
C LEU A 116 -9.92 1.89 1.95
N GLU A 117 -10.96 2.71 1.85
CA GLU A 117 -12.05 2.74 2.84
C GLU A 117 -12.84 1.43 2.91
N ASP A 118 -12.94 0.73 1.78
CA ASP A 118 -13.66 -0.53 1.64
C ASP A 118 -12.77 -1.75 1.96
N HIS A 119 -11.46 -1.56 2.17
CA HIS A 119 -10.51 -2.63 2.51
C HIS A 119 -10.38 -2.74 4.03
N GLY A 120 -11.31 -3.47 4.65
CA GLY A 120 -11.43 -3.58 6.10
C GLY A 120 -10.23 -4.20 6.81
N THR A 121 -9.37 -4.91 6.07
CA THR A 121 -8.14 -5.51 6.58
C THR A 121 -6.90 -4.63 6.38
N ILE A 122 -7.07 -3.35 6.01
CA ILE A 122 -5.96 -2.44 5.73
C ILE A 122 -6.04 -1.19 6.60
N ARG A 123 -4.90 -0.80 7.18
CA ARG A 123 -4.75 0.50 7.86
C ARG A 123 -3.66 1.33 7.19
N VAL A 124 -4.02 2.55 6.80
CA VAL A 124 -3.05 3.60 6.42
C VAL A 124 -2.49 4.21 7.70
N GLU A 125 -1.23 3.91 8.02
CA GLU A 125 -0.60 4.36 9.27
C GLU A 125 0.50 5.41 9.05
N PRO A 126 0.32 6.65 9.56
CA PRO A 126 1.40 7.62 9.66
C PRO A 126 2.54 7.06 10.51
N SER A 127 3.70 6.85 9.90
CA SER A 127 4.82 6.12 10.50
C SER A 127 6.01 7.02 10.82
N THR A 128 5.79 8.34 10.90
CA THR A 128 6.83 9.37 11.09
C THR A 128 7.56 9.30 12.43
N SER A 129 7.07 8.50 13.40
CA SER A 129 7.74 8.21 14.66
C SER A 129 8.39 6.81 14.70
N ALA A 130 8.18 5.99 13.68
CA ALA A 130 8.65 4.62 13.63
C ALA A 130 10.13 4.57 13.25
N LYS A 131 10.94 3.90 14.08
CA LYS A 131 12.38 3.72 13.84
C LYS A 131 12.72 2.26 13.69
N ILE A 132 13.79 1.99 12.95
CA ILE A 132 14.39 0.66 12.85
C ILE A 132 14.93 0.29 14.24
N ALA A 133 14.45 -0.83 14.79
CA ALA A 133 14.91 -1.35 16.08
C ALA A 133 16.37 -1.80 15.97
N ALA A 134 17.13 -1.66 17.06
CA ALA A 134 18.58 -1.86 17.06
C ALA A 134 19.06 -3.19 16.46
N PRO A 135 18.39 -4.35 16.66
CA PRO A 135 18.81 -5.62 16.05
C PRO A 135 18.73 -5.65 14.52
N PHE A 136 17.81 -4.88 13.93
CA PHE A 136 17.51 -4.93 12.48
C PHE A 136 18.12 -3.76 11.71
N VAL A 137 19.06 -3.04 12.30
CA VAL A 137 19.76 -1.94 11.61
C VAL A 137 20.72 -2.55 10.59
N PRO A 138 20.55 -2.29 9.28
CA PRO A 138 21.43 -2.84 8.26
C PRO A 138 22.90 -2.57 8.56
N ALA A 139 23.71 -3.63 8.48
CA ALA A 139 25.16 -3.54 8.66
C ALA A 139 25.74 -2.58 7.61
N THR A 140 26.25 -1.44 8.06
CA THR A 140 26.93 -0.47 7.20
C THR A 140 28.30 -0.16 7.79
N SER A 141 29.31 -0.03 6.94
CA SER A 141 30.69 0.32 7.31
C SER A 141 30.74 1.71 7.99
N GLY A 142 30.46 1.77 9.29
CA GLY A 142 30.54 2.98 10.12
C GLY A 142 29.36 3.96 10.03
N ARG A 143 28.26 3.68 9.29
CA ARG A 143 27.10 4.58 9.14
C ARG A 143 25.85 4.19 9.94
N GLY A 144 25.97 3.23 10.87
CA GLY A 144 24.83 2.64 11.59
C GLY A 144 23.93 3.62 12.33
N THR A 145 24.44 4.75 12.84
CA THR A 145 23.64 5.80 13.50
C THR A 145 22.76 6.60 12.55
N ILE A 146 23.20 6.82 11.30
CA ILE A 146 22.42 7.51 10.25
C ILE A 146 21.28 6.61 9.74
N VAL A 147 21.51 5.30 9.76
CA VAL A 147 20.54 4.28 9.35
C VAL A 147 19.43 4.13 10.40
N LYS A 148 19.77 4.15 11.69
CA LYS A 148 18.81 4.13 12.82
C LYS A 148 17.78 5.28 12.81
N SER A 149 18.10 6.42 12.20
CA SER A 149 17.21 7.57 12.11
C SER A 149 16.38 7.60 10.83
N LYS A 150 16.55 6.63 9.92
CA LYS A 150 15.71 6.54 8.72
C LYS A 150 14.34 6.01 9.12
N MET A 151 13.35 6.83 8.85
CA MET A 151 11.93 6.56 9.05
C MET A 151 11.24 6.67 7.70
N ILE A 152 10.00 6.19 7.64
CA ILE A 152 9.12 6.41 6.49
C ILE A 152 7.86 7.16 6.89
N ASP A 153 7.25 7.86 5.95
CA ASP A 153 6.08 8.70 6.22
C ASP A 153 4.81 7.89 6.50
N PHE A 154 4.55 6.84 5.70
CA PHE A 154 3.39 5.97 5.90
C PHE A 154 3.69 4.49 5.66
N THR A 155 2.87 3.65 6.28
CA THR A 155 2.79 2.21 5.98
C THR A 155 1.35 1.83 5.68
N LEU A 156 1.16 0.86 4.79
CA LEU A 156 -0.09 0.11 4.71
C LEU A 156 0.10 -1.15 5.55
N LEU A 157 -0.70 -1.29 6.59
CA LEU A 157 -0.65 -2.41 7.52
C LEU A 157 -1.74 -3.40 7.19
N PHE A 158 -1.40 -4.68 7.22
CA PHE A 158 -2.37 -5.75 7.27
C PHE A 158 -2.99 -5.79 8.68
N TRP A 159 -4.20 -5.24 8.76
CA TRP A 159 -4.85 -4.71 9.97
C TRP A 159 -6.12 -5.49 10.30
N LEU A 160 -5.93 -6.64 10.92
CA LEU A 160 -7.01 -7.56 11.30
C LEU A 160 -7.80 -7.03 12.52
N ASN A 161 -9.07 -7.41 12.62
CA ASN A 161 -9.96 -7.06 13.74
C ASN A 161 -9.97 -5.57 14.11
N LYS A 162 -10.00 -4.69 13.09
CA LYS A 162 -9.93 -3.22 13.28
C LYS A 162 -8.74 -2.79 14.16
N GLY A 163 -7.70 -3.62 14.26
CA GLY A 163 -6.50 -3.34 15.03
C GLY A 163 -6.43 -3.80 16.46
N SER A 164 -7.51 -4.39 16.95
CA SER A 164 -7.55 -4.83 18.33
C SER A 164 -6.99 -6.24 18.40
N LEU A 165 -5.94 -6.47 19.19
CA LEU A 165 -5.50 -7.83 19.54
C LEU A 165 -6.49 -8.59 20.42
N ARG A 166 -7.56 -7.92 20.87
CA ARG A 166 -8.60 -8.47 21.72
C ARG A 166 -9.92 -8.47 20.96
N SER A 167 -10.56 -9.63 20.86
CA SER A 167 -11.96 -9.70 20.45
C SER A 167 -12.84 -9.12 21.57
N ILE A 168 -13.80 -8.28 21.21
CA ILE A 168 -14.76 -7.69 22.14
C ILE A 168 -16.04 -8.53 22.08
N PRO A 169 -16.69 -8.90 23.21
CA PRO A 169 -17.86 -9.78 23.19
C PRO A 169 -19.03 -9.32 22.30
N HIS A 170 -19.18 -8.00 22.11
CA HIS A 170 -20.27 -7.40 21.32
C HIS A 170 -19.90 -7.05 19.88
N ASP A 171 -18.64 -7.28 19.48
CA ASP A 171 -18.14 -7.09 18.12
C ASP A 171 -16.95 -8.05 17.94
N PRO A 172 -17.20 -9.37 17.88
CA PRO A 172 -16.13 -10.34 17.75
C PRO A 172 -15.48 -10.22 16.38
N ALA A 173 -14.15 -10.38 16.36
CA ALA A 173 -13.42 -10.56 15.11
C ALA A 173 -14.00 -11.75 14.32
N PRO A 174 -13.98 -11.70 12.98
CA PRO A 174 -14.14 -12.89 12.16
C PRO A 174 -13.24 -14.02 12.65
N GLU A 175 -13.71 -15.26 12.57
CA GLU A 175 -12.99 -16.42 13.13
C GLU A 175 -11.60 -16.59 12.50
N ASP A 176 -11.51 -16.45 11.18
CA ASP A 176 -10.24 -16.52 10.44
C ASP A 176 -9.28 -15.39 10.85
N ASP A 177 -9.76 -14.14 10.97
CA ASP A 177 -8.97 -13.01 11.49
C ASP A 177 -8.43 -13.30 12.89
N ALA A 178 -9.29 -13.79 13.79
CA ALA A 178 -8.91 -14.12 15.16
C ALA A 178 -7.85 -15.22 15.21
N ARG A 179 -7.99 -16.26 14.37
CA ARG A 179 -7.03 -17.35 14.22
C ARG A 179 -5.68 -16.80 13.75
N LEU A 180 -5.67 -16.01 12.69
CA LEU A 180 -4.45 -15.43 12.13
C LEU A 180 -3.75 -14.49 13.11
N MET A 181 -4.49 -13.62 13.80
CA MET A 181 -3.94 -12.76 14.84
C MET A 181 -3.33 -13.55 16.00
N ALA A 182 -3.96 -14.65 16.41
CA ALA A 182 -3.41 -15.53 17.43
C ALA A 182 -2.10 -16.18 16.96
N GLY A 183 -2.03 -16.61 15.70
CA GLY A 183 -0.81 -17.11 15.05
C GLY A 183 0.32 -16.08 15.05
N ILE A 184 0.03 -14.85 14.61
CA ILE A 184 0.96 -13.72 14.63
C ILE A 184 1.47 -13.47 16.06
N ALA A 185 0.55 -13.32 17.02
CA ALA A 185 0.92 -13.06 18.41
C ALA A 185 1.76 -14.19 19.01
N LYS A 186 1.44 -15.45 18.70
CA LYS A 186 2.22 -16.62 19.13
C LYS A 186 3.65 -16.58 18.57
N LYS A 187 3.80 -16.34 17.26
CA LYS A 187 5.12 -16.23 16.60
C LYS A 187 5.94 -15.09 17.19
N VAL A 188 5.35 -13.91 17.34
CA VAL A 188 6.01 -12.73 17.93
C VAL A 188 6.46 -13.00 19.38
N ARG A 189 5.58 -13.56 20.23
CA ARG A 189 5.90 -13.82 21.64
C ARG A 189 6.93 -14.91 21.84
N ALA A 190 7.09 -15.82 20.86
CA ALA A 190 8.12 -16.86 20.89
C ALA A 190 9.55 -16.30 20.62
N GLN A 191 9.66 -15.05 20.17
CA GLN A 191 10.95 -14.40 19.90
C GLN A 191 11.60 -13.86 21.19
N PRO A 192 12.94 -13.65 21.18
CA PRO A 192 13.63 -12.89 22.23
C PRO A 192 12.96 -11.52 22.47
N ARG A 193 13.07 -10.98 23.69
CA ARG A 193 12.32 -9.78 24.13
C ARG A 193 12.52 -8.56 23.22
N ASP A 194 13.74 -8.34 22.75
CA ASP A 194 14.12 -7.27 21.82
C ASP A 194 13.69 -7.51 20.36
N HIS A 195 13.13 -8.69 20.06
CA HIS A 195 12.61 -9.11 18.76
C HIS A 195 11.08 -9.33 18.79
N GLN A 196 10.37 -8.99 19.87
CA GLN A 196 8.92 -9.20 19.98
C GLN A 196 8.11 -8.16 19.18
N MET A 197 8.28 -8.21 17.86
CA MET A 197 7.64 -7.40 16.83
C MET A 197 7.61 -8.19 15.52
N VAL A 198 6.52 -8.10 14.76
CA VAL A 198 6.41 -8.70 13.42
C VAL A 198 7.39 -8.02 12.47
N ASN A 199 7.32 -6.69 12.41
CA ASN A 199 8.17 -5.87 11.58
C ASN A 199 9.48 -5.54 12.30
N HIS A 200 10.29 -4.64 11.75
CA HIS A 200 11.60 -4.26 12.29
C HIS A 200 11.55 -3.01 13.18
N SER A 201 10.39 -2.68 13.79
CA SER A 201 10.18 -1.46 14.57
C SER A 201 9.45 -1.72 15.88
N THR A 202 9.86 -1.01 16.94
CA THR A 202 9.17 -1.00 18.25
C THR A 202 7.95 -0.08 18.28
N TYR A 203 7.60 0.58 17.17
CA TYR A 203 6.42 1.42 17.10
C TYR A 203 5.16 0.54 17.24
N SER A 204 4.37 0.78 18.29
CA SER A 204 3.28 -0.11 18.72
C SER A 204 2.31 -0.53 17.60
N PRO A 205 1.85 0.36 16.70
CA PRO A 205 1.00 -0.03 15.56
C PRO A 205 1.65 -1.06 14.62
N LEU A 206 2.97 -1.09 14.52
CA LEU A 206 3.73 -2.03 13.68
C LEU A 206 4.15 -3.30 14.41
N GLN A 207 3.83 -3.43 15.70
CA GLN A 207 4.33 -4.54 16.51
C GLN A 207 3.68 -5.87 16.11
N PHE A 208 2.38 -5.86 15.81
CA PHE A 208 1.61 -7.07 15.50
C PHE A 208 0.87 -7.01 14.15
N ALA A 209 0.90 -5.88 13.46
CA ALA A 209 0.30 -5.74 12.14
C ALA A 209 1.41 -5.79 11.08
N PRO A 210 1.50 -6.86 10.26
CA PRO A 210 2.49 -6.94 9.18
C PRO A 210 2.41 -5.73 8.23
N ILE A 211 3.56 -5.18 7.84
CA ILE A 211 3.59 -4.13 6.80
C ILE A 211 3.45 -4.79 5.44
N ALA A 212 2.45 -4.35 4.66
CA ALA A 212 2.19 -4.82 3.31
C ALA A 212 2.69 -3.85 2.22
N CYS A 213 2.81 -2.56 2.52
CA CYS A 213 3.41 -1.57 1.61
C CYS A 213 4.11 -0.46 2.41
N ASN A 214 5.29 -0.05 1.97
CA ASN A 214 6.02 1.09 2.54
C ASN A 214 5.84 2.33 1.67
N ILE A 215 5.65 3.50 2.30
CA ILE A 215 5.39 4.75 1.57
C ILE A 215 6.29 5.87 2.11
N GLU A 216 7.02 6.52 1.22
CA GLU A 216 7.84 7.69 1.54
C GLU A 216 7.41 8.86 0.68
N THR A 217 7.34 10.04 1.31
CA THR A 217 6.96 11.27 0.63
C THR A 217 8.08 12.29 0.69
N LYS A 218 8.25 13.02 -0.41
CA LYS A 218 9.27 14.05 -0.56
C LYS A 218 8.71 15.27 -1.26
N THR A 219 9.30 16.41 -0.96
CA THR A 219 9.21 17.57 -1.84
C THR A 219 10.06 17.33 -3.10
N PRO A 220 9.80 18.05 -4.21
CA PRO A 220 10.57 17.92 -5.45
C PRO A 220 12.09 18.11 -5.30
N THR A 221 12.56 18.76 -4.24
CA THR A 221 13.98 19.02 -4.00
C THR A 221 14.76 17.83 -3.43
N SER A 222 14.08 16.75 -3.01
CA SER A 222 14.70 15.67 -2.22
C SER A 222 14.42 14.25 -2.73
N VAL A 223 14.16 14.08 -4.04
CA VAL A 223 13.74 12.82 -4.67
C VAL A 223 14.66 11.63 -4.34
N ASN A 224 15.98 11.78 -4.52
CA ASN A 224 16.93 10.68 -4.29
C ASN A 224 17.03 10.27 -2.82
N LEU A 225 16.75 11.20 -1.89
CA LEU A 225 16.75 10.89 -0.46
C LEU A 225 15.57 9.99 -0.08
N GLY A 226 14.40 10.17 -0.72
CA GLY A 226 13.23 9.32 -0.50
C GLY A 226 13.46 7.87 -0.90
N LYS A 227 14.04 7.65 -2.09
CA LYS A 227 14.39 6.29 -2.56
C LYS A 227 15.37 5.58 -1.64
N LEU A 228 16.39 6.29 -1.15
CA LEU A 228 17.35 5.74 -0.20
C LEU A 228 16.67 5.37 1.12
N GLN A 229 15.74 6.18 1.62
CA GLN A 229 14.97 5.88 2.83
C GLN A 229 14.12 4.62 2.67
N LEU A 230 13.36 4.53 1.58
CA LEU A 230 12.58 3.33 1.25
C LEU A 230 13.47 2.08 1.18
N SER A 231 14.63 2.18 0.53
CA SER A 231 15.56 1.05 0.37
C SER A 231 16.09 0.57 1.73
N VAL A 232 16.49 1.50 2.60
CA VAL A 232 17.02 1.18 3.94
C VAL A 232 15.96 0.55 4.83
N TRP A 233 14.75 1.14 4.86
CA TRP A 233 13.63 0.63 5.64
C TRP A 233 13.19 -0.76 5.16
N THR A 234 13.10 -0.95 3.85
CA THR A 234 12.71 -2.23 3.25
C THR A 234 13.77 -3.31 3.47
N ALA A 235 15.06 -2.96 3.47
CA ALA A 235 16.12 -3.91 3.79
C ALA A 235 16.06 -4.41 5.23
N ALA A 236 15.79 -3.52 6.19
CA ALA A 236 15.56 -3.92 7.58
C ALA A 236 14.31 -4.81 7.72
N TRP A 237 13.27 -4.54 6.93
CA TRP A 237 12.08 -5.39 6.87
C TRP A 237 12.40 -6.79 6.35
N PHE A 238 13.12 -6.91 5.23
CA PHE A 238 13.52 -8.23 4.70
C PHE A 238 14.40 -9.00 5.68
N GLN A 239 15.36 -8.34 6.33
CA GLN A 239 16.17 -8.96 7.37
C GLN A 239 15.28 -9.55 8.48
N ARG A 240 14.31 -8.77 8.97
CA ARG A 240 13.40 -9.23 10.01
C ARG A 240 12.56 -10.44 9.58
N ILE A 241 11.98 -10.38 8.40
CA ILE A 241 11.09 -11.44 7.90
C ILE A 241 11.89 -12.71 7.60
N ALA A 242 13.09 -12.59 7.03
CA ALA A 242 14.01 -13.72 6.82
C ALA A 242 14.44 -14.35 8.15
N GLU A 243 14.72 -13.56 9.19
CA GLU A 243 15.05 -14.09 10.52
C GLU A 243 13.85 -14.80 11.16
N MET A 244 12.62 -14.31 10.95
CA MET A 244 11.41 -14.94 11.47
C MET A 244 11.05 -16.23 10.70
N PHE A 245 11.34 -16.27 9.41
CA PHE A 245 10.98 -17.34 8.48
C PHE A 245 12.18 -17.70 7.56
N PRO A 246 13.20 -18.40 8.09
CA PRO A 246 14.48 -18.60 7.38
C PRO A 246 14.41 -19.49 6.13
N ASP A 247 13.39 -20.35 6.04
CA ASP A 247 13.27 -21.36 4.96
C ASP A 247 12.10 -21.08 4.01
N THR A 248 11.56 -19.85 4.01
CA THR A 248 10.39 -19.51 3.20
C THR A 248 10.72 -18.49 2.11
N THR A 249 9.95 -18.56 1.02
CA THR A 249 10.00 -17.50 0.01
C THR A 249 9.29 -16.27 0.57
N ILE A 250 10.02 -15.17 0.68
CA ILE A 250 9.44 -13.90 1.12
C ILE A 250 8.73 -13.25 -0.07
N LEU A 251 7.48 -12.85 0.15
CA LEU A 251 6.66 -12.17 -0.85
C LEU A 251 7.31 -10.86 -1.28
N THR A 252 7.19 -10.52 -2.56
CA THR A 252 7.56 -9.21 -3.10
C THR A 252 6.74 -8.11 -2.42
N VAL A 253 7.41 -7.04 -1.99
CA VAL A 253 6.76 -5.92 -1.27
C VAL A 253 6.66 -4.68 -2.17
N PRO A 254 5.46 -4.12 -2.36
CA PRO A 254 5.28 -2.82 -3.02
C PRO A 254 5.82 -1.66 -2.20
N LEU A 255 6.40 -0.68 -2.88
CA LEU A 255 6.89 0.59 -2.33
C LEU A 255 6.26 1.74 -3.08
N ILE A 256 5.61 2.66 -2.38
CA ILE A 256 5.08 3.90 -2.97
C ILE A 256 6.03 5.06 -2.66
N HIS A 257 6.42 5.79 -3.69
CA HIS A 257 7.23 6.97 -3.59
C HIS A 257 6.46 8.17 -4.15
N ILE A 258 6.24 9.16 -3.29
CA ILE A 258 5.44 10.34 -3.59
C ILE A 258 6.35 11.55 -3.62
N VAL A 259 6.35 12.29 -4.73
CA VAL A 259 7.13 13.53 -4.88
C VAL A 259 6.18 14.68 -5.19
N GLY A 260 5.88 15.48 -4.16
CA GLY A 260 4.82 16.49 -4.22
C GLY A 260 3.52 15.83 -4.68
N HIS A 261 3.04 16.21 -5.86
CA HIS A 261 1.82 15.68 -6.44
C HIS A 261 1.99 14.38 -7.25
N SER A 262 3.21 13.89 -7.50
CA SER A 262 3.47 12.76 -8.40
C SER A 262 3.67 11.47 -7.61
N TRP A 263 3.00 10.38 -8.01
CA TRP A 263 3.05 9.11 -7.29
C TRP A 263 3.58 8.01 -8.19
N HIS A 264 4.49 7.23 -7.63
CA HIS A 264 5.07 6.08 -8.30
C HIS A 264 5.03 4.88 -7.36
N ILE A 265 4.90 3.70 -7.94
CA ILE A 265 5.04 2.43 -7.24
C ILE A 265 6.24 1.68 -7.81
N SER A 266 7.00 1.02 -6.95
CA SER A 266 8.03 0.05 -7.32
C SER A 266 7.81 -1.22 -6.50
N PHE A 267 8.48 -2.30 -6.88
CA PHE A 267 8.33 -3.60 -6.22
C PHE A 267 9.70 -4.08 -5.80
N THR A 268 9.79 -4.57 -4.57
CA THR A 268 11.05 -5.05 -4.02
C THR A 268 10.95 -6.53 -3.72
N SER A 269 11.84 -7.30 -4.31
CA SER A 269 11.94 -8.75 -4.12
C SER A 269 13.23 -9.11 -3.39
N PHE A 270 13.20 -10.24 -2.68
CA PHE A 270 14.37 -10.79 -2.00
C PHE A 270 14.74 -12.13 -2.63
N HIS A 271 15.94 -12.16 -3.21
CA HIS A 271 16.48 -13.33 -3.90
C HIS A 271 17.71 -13.83 -3.15
N ARG A 272 17.55 -14.91 -2.38
CA ARG A 272 18.60 -15.57 -1.57
C ARG A 272 19.23 -14.65 -0.53
N ASP A 273 20.10 -13.76 -0.96
CA ASP A 273 20.90 -12.82 -0.16
C ASP A 273 20.86 -11.38 -0.72
N ARG A 274 20.11 -11.14 -1.79
CA ARG A 274 20.05 -9.83 -2.46
C ARG A 274 18.63 -9.28 -2.53
N ILE A 275 18.52 -7.99 -2.25
CA ILE A 275 17.31 -7.21 -2.44
C ILE A 275 17.36 -6.56 -3.83
N GLU A 276 16.30 -6.70 -4.61
CA GLU A 276 16.15 -6.07 -5.91
C GLU A 276 14.91 -5.16 -5.93
N ILE A 277 15.10 -3.88 -6.27
CA ILE A 277 14.01 -2.92 -6.43
C ILE A 277 13.80 -2.70 -7.93
N ALA A 278 12.62 -3.07 -8.42
CA ALA A 278 12.26 -2.84 -9.82
C ALA A 278 12.04 -1.34 -10.11
N LYS A 279 12.07 -1.00 -11.41
CA LYS A 279 11.84 0.37 -11.86
C LYS A 279 10.44 0.86 -11.43
N GLU A 280 10.39 2.11 -11.00
CA GLU A 280 9.14 2.82 -10.69
C GLU A 280 8.17 2.85 -11.89
N LEU A 281 6.90 2.56 -11.62
CA LEU A 281 5.75 2.72 -12.48
C LEU A 281 4.92 3.92 -11.98
N PRO A 282 4.49 4.87 -12.83
CA PRO A 282 3.56 5.93 -12.42
C PRO A 282 2.20 5.33 -12.08
N ILE A 283 1.58 5.78 -10.99
CA ILE A 283 0.23 5.33 -10.58
C ILE A 283 -0.81 6.46 -10.55
N GLY A 284 -0.39 7.66 -10.95
CA GLY A 284 -1.25 8.84 -11.05
C GLY A 284 -0.60 10.09 -10.46
N ASP A 285 -1.37 11.18 -10.43
CA ASP A 285 -0.94 12.45 -9.88
C ASP A 285 -2.11 13.22 -9.27
N SER A 286 -1.85 14.02 -8.24
CA SER A 286 -2.90 14.75 -7.52
C SER A 286 -3.25 16.11 -8.13
N ARG A 287 -2.63 16.54 -9.25
CA ARG A 287 -2.88 17.87 -9.84
C ARG A 287 -4.09 17.91 -10.75
N THR A 288 -4.53 16.74 -11.22
CA THR A 288 -5.62 16.62 -12.17
C THR A 288 -6.63 15.61 -11.67
N LEU A 289 -7.90 15.85 -11.96
CA LEU A 289 -8.97 14.91 -11.64
C LEU A 289 -8.74 13.53 -12.26
N LEU A 290 -8.23 13.48 -13.50
CA LEU A 290 -7.82 12.26 -14.17
C LEU A 290 -6.77 11.48 -13.36
N GLY A 291 -5.68 12.14 -12.98
CA GLY A 291 -4.61 11.53 -12.20
C GLY A 291 -5.10 11.06 -10.83
N LEU A 292 -6.03 11.77 -10.20
CA LEU A 292 -6.64 11.37 -8.93
C LEU A 292 -7.49 10.10 -9.06
N TYR A 293 -8.29 9.97 -10.12
CA TYR A 293 -9.01 8.72 -10.37
C TYR A 293 -8.07 7.54 -10.64
N GLN A 294 -6.95 7.77 -11.35
CA GLN A 294 -5.92 6.74 -11.49
C GLN A 294 -5.31 6.34 -10.14
N LEU A 295 -5.01 7.32 -9.26
CA LEU A 295 -4.49 7.03 -7.92
C LEU A 295 -5.45 6.17 -7.12
N VAL A 296 -6.73 6.55 -7.10
CA VAL A 296 -7.77 5.81 -6.38
C VAL A 296 -7.88 4.39 -6.93
N ALA A 297 -7.94 4.22 -8.25
CA ALA A 297 -8.03 2.90 -8.87
C ALA A 297 -6.78 2.04 -8.59
N CYS A 298 -5.58 2.61 -8.71
CA CYS A 298 -4.33 1.89 -8.42
C CYS A 298 -4.22 1.47 -6.96
N LEU A 299 -4.59 2.37 -6.03
CA LEU A 299 -4.58 2.07 -4.59
C LEU A 299 -5.62 1.02 -4.23
N ARG A 300 -6.81 1.02 -4.88
CA ARG A 300 -7.79 -0.06 -4.74
C ARG A 300 -7.24 -1.40 -5.21
N ARG A 301 -6.55 -1.45 -6.36
CA ARG A 301 -5.88 -2.68 -6.83
C ARG A 301 -4.79 -3.17 -5.90
N LEU A 302 -4.02 -2.25 -5.31
CA LEU A 302 -3.08 -2.60 -4.25
C LEU A 302 -3.80 -3.15 -3.02
N GLY A 303 -4.92 -2.54 -2.63
CA GLY A 303 -5.79 -3.04 -1.57
C GLY A 303 -6.24 -4.47 -1.83
N ASP A 304 -6.79 -4.75 -3.01
CA ASP A 304 -7.24 -6.09 -3.41
C ASP A 304 -6.11 -7.12 -3.28
N TRP A 305 -4.91 -6.78 -3.74
CA TRP A 305 -3.72 -7.64 -3.62
C TRP A 305 -3.30 -7.86 -2.16
N ILE A 306 -3.43 -6.85 -1.30
CA ILE A 306 -3.13 -6.98 0.13
C ILE A 306 -4.12 -7.95 0.81
N GLU A 307 -5.42 -7.86 0.49
CA GLU A 307 -6.43 -8.74 1.11
C GLU A 307 -6.37 -10.16 0.56
N THR A 308 -5.87 -10.35 -0.67
CA THR A 308 -5.84 -11.65 -1.36
C THR A 308 -4.46 -12.32 -1.29
N ASP A 309 -3.51 -11.92 -2.13
CA ASP A 309 -2.21 -12.57 -2.26
C ASP A 309 -1.35 -12.39 -1.01
N TYR A 310 -1.28 -11.17 -0.46
CA TYR A 310 -0.54 -10.92 0.78
C TYR A 310 -1.21 -11.59 1.97
N GLY A 311 -2.54 -11.53 2.08
CA GLY A 311 -3.32 -12.19 3.12
C GLY A 311 -3.05 -13.71 3.17
N LYS A 312 -3.14 -14.38 2.01
CA LYS A 312 -2.81 -15.81 1.88
C LYS A 312 -1.37 -16.14 2.28
N TRP A 313 -0.42 -15.31 1.85
CA TRP A 313 0.98 -15.47 2.26
C TRP A 313 1.13 -15.33 3.79
N ALA A 314 0.48 -14.33 4.40
CA ALA A 314 0.52 -14.13 5.83
C ALA A 314 -0.08 -15.33 6.59
N GLU A 315 -1.21 -15.87 6.14
CA GLU A 315 -1.81 -17.09 6.69
C GLU A 315 -0.81 -18.26 6.68
N GLN A 316 -0.21 -18.55 5.53
CA GLN A 316 0.77 -19.62 5.38
C GLN A 316 1.96 -19.45 6.36
N MET A 317 2.49 -18.24 6.47
CA MET A 317 3.65 -17.96 7.32
C MET A 317 3.34 -18.06 8.83
N PHE A 318 2.20 -17.53 9.26
CA PHE A 318 1.89 -17.39 10.68
C PHE A 318 1.11 -18.57 11.26
N LEU A 319 0.38 -19.33 10.44
CA LEU A 319 -0.37 -20.51 10.87
C LEU A 319 0.37 -21.82 10.57
N GLY A 320 1.19 -21.85 9.52
CA GLY A 320 1.97 -23.04 9.16
C GLY A 320 1.17 -24.14 8.45
N ASP A 321 0.03 -23.79 7.87
CA ASP A 321 -0.77 -24.70 7.05
C ASP A 321 -0.06 -24.91 5.70
N ILE A 322 0.54 -26.10 5.54
CA ILE A 322 0.99 -26.68 4.25
C ILE A 322 0.18 -27.96 4.03
#